data_AF-A0A7Y6JT69-F1
#
_entry.id   AF-A0A7Y6JT69-F1
#
_cell.length_a   1.000
_cell.length_b   1.000
_cell.length_c   1.000
_cell.angle_alpha   90.00
_cell.angle_beta   90.00
_cell.angle_gamma   90.00
#
_symmetry.space_group_name_H-M   'P 1'
#
loop_
_entity.id
_entity.type
_entity.pdbx_description
1 polymer ?
#
loop_
_entity_poly.entity_id
_entity_poly.type
_entity_poly.pdbx_seq_one_letter_code
_entity_poly.pdbx_strand_id
1 'polypeptide(L)'
;MDLNQHINNHELTLSNVTIKKVIENLQQHKGDLSNITQFSLRNSDIKNEDLMALIDLLHDKLQNLKWLDLSYNNIGNEGVLALSKAFENGKLQNLRKLYLFSNNIGNEGVLALSKAFENDKLQNLKWLDLSYNNIGNEGALALNEALRERELLRFDLSHNNTENEDIEASRELQNGGELPISFNNNTTNEKETLILLNNWNNVNNNLESSGDNQNNDHPQHVKQIIQKEFHIPEIHPIDSELKKRKLSAKESEQLNYFKNAIVAAKNPGEMHKVVDEAIDIGMRMNGRYENDQSFAEYVVLGMQEHEFKKNDQKKVMQKLMLKGAEFHDHLLKNKPIGEIYKELQPEVQPQIEKQLEEWKKAGANAAQRGSVIGVEIDNKTVFTEYSKDSIIETAKVLEGIDPNIGLGSHIIKVGGGEVEIRKEEGDRRNYTDVLGGFEITFPTSIGGLVITVYHDVKNYDQIQVKVEDTEMLSKLQAKGEEIGKNCLFGGMKIEEAVERGGFPRSGFLSEKKGS
;
A
#
# COMPACT_ATOMS: atom_id res chain seq x y z
N MET A 1 13.87 4.70 43.50
CA MET A 1 15.09 4.93 42.67
C MET A 1 15.34 6.41 42.75
N ASP A 2 16.58 6.85 42.93
CA ASP A 2 16.84 8.30 43.01
C ASP A 2 16.89 8.90 41.61
N LEU A 3 15.84 9.65 41.23
CA LEU A 3 15.75 10.28 39.91
C LEU A 3 16.94 11.22 39.64
N ASN A 4 17.51 11.84 40.67
CA ASN A 4 18.62 12.79 40.51
C ASN A 4 19.88 12.12 39.94
N GLN A 5 20.05 10.80 40.13
CA GLN A 5 21.18 10.05 39.56
C GLN A 5 21.03 9.81 38.05
N HIS A 6 19.82 10.00 37.51
CA HIS A 6 19.48 9.81 36.11
C HIS A 6 19.27 11.14 35.38
N ILE A 7 19.43 12.27 36.08
CA ILE A 7 19.37 13.60 35.51
C ILE A 7 20.78 14.03 35.14
N ASN A 8 20.98 14.34 33.86
CA ASN A 8 22.18 14.98 33.35
C ASN A 8 21.80 16.30 32.67
N ASN A 9 22.16 17.43 33.30
CA ASN A 9 21.76 18.77 32.87
C ASN A 9 20.24 18.96 32.74
N HIS A 10 19.70 18.80 31.54
CA HIS A 10 18.27 18.98 31.21
C HIS A 10 17.65 17.70 30.67
N GLU A 11 18.36 16.58 30.77
CA GLU A 11 17.97 15.27 30.29
C GLU A 11 17.73 14.34 31.48
N LEU A 12 16.59 13.64 31.47
CA LEU A 12 16.29 12.53 32.36
C LEU A 12 16.28 11.26 31.52
N THR A 13 17.06 10.24 31.87
CA THR A 13 17.12 8.98 31.08
C THR A 13 16.90 7.77 31.97
N LEU A 14 15.79 7.07 31.73
CA LEU A 14 15.33 5.91 32.50
C LEU A 14 15.09 4.72 31.57
N SER A 15 16.16 4.18 31.00
CA SER A 15 16.09 2.99 30.14
C SER A 15 16.09 1.69 30.96
N ASN A 16 15.37 0.66 30.49
CA ASN A 16 15.30 -0.65 31.15
C ASN A 16 14.65 -0.60 32.55
N VAL A 17 13.75 0.35 32.79
CA VAL A 17 13.01 0.50 34.06
C VAL A 17 11.53 0.29 33.80
N THR A 18 10.87 -0.57 34.58
CA THR A 18 9.42 -0.80 34.44
C THR A 18 8.63 0.50 34.60
N ILE A 19 7.65 0.75 33.72
CA ILE A 19 6.81 1.95 33.74
C ILE A 19 6.14 2.24 35.09
N LYS A 20 5.69 1.21 35.81
CA LYS A 20 5.14 1.36 37.17
C LYS A 20 6.10 2.08 38.12
N LYS A 21 7.37 1.68 38.10
CA LYS A 21 8.42 2.29 38.91
C LYS A 21 8.72 3.72 38.45
N VAL A 22 8.68 3.99 37.15
CA VAL A 22 8.83 5.36 36.62
C VAL A 22 7.73 6.27 37.17
N ILE A 23 6.46 5.87 37.04
CA ILE A 23 5.29 6.61 37.52
C ILE A 23 5.39 6.86 39.03
N GLU A 24 5.66 5.81 39.83
CA GLU A 24 5.80 5.94 41.28
C GLU A 24 6.90 6.94 41.67
N ASN A 25 8.07 6.91 41.01
CA ASN A 25 9.16 7.84 41.33
C ASN A 25 8.83 9.27 40.92
N LEU A 26 8.21 9.51 39.76
CA LEU A 26 7.81 10.85 39.32
C LEU A 26 6.69 11.44 40.21
N GLN A 27 5.75 10.60 40.68
CA GLN A 27 4.70 11.02 41.61
C GLN A 27 5.28 11.41 42.98
N GLN A 28 6.20 10.61 43.51
CA GLN A 28 6.81 10.82 44.83
C GLN A 28 7.90 11.90 44.83
N HIS A 29 8.41 12.28 43.66
CA HIS A 29 9.44 13.31 43.56
C HIS A 29 8.89 14.69 43.92
N LYS A 30 9.51 15.30 44.94
CA LYS A 30 9.13 16.62 45.49
C LYS A 30 9.95 17.77 44.90
N GLY A 31 11.02 17.48 44.17
CA GLY A 31 11.86 18.48 43.53
C GLY A 31 11.18 19.09 42.30
N ASP A 32 11.62 20.30 41.92
CA ASP A 32 11.22 20.92 40.67
C ASP A 32 11.95 20.24 39.50
N LEU A 33 11.19 19.77 38.52
CA LEU A 33 11.69 19.15 37.30
C LEU A 33 11.43 20.03 36.06
N SER A 34 11.08 21.30 36.27
CA SER A 34 10.82 22.26 35.19
C SER A 34 12.05 22.51 34.30
N ASN A 35 13.26 22.24 34.79
CA ASN A 35 14.50 22.33 34.00
C ASN A 35 14.70 21.14 33.04
N ILE A 36 13.94 20.05 33.21
CA ILE A 36 14.03 18.89 32.32
C ILE A 36 13.33 19.22 31.01
N THR A 37 14.10 19.12 29.93
CA THR A 37 13.64 19.37 28.56
C THR A 37 13.72 18.13 27.69
N GLN A 38 14.39 17.06 28.15
CA GLN A 38 14.54 15.80 27.43
C GLN A 38 14.25 14.62 28.36
N PHE A 39 13.44 13.67 27.91
CA PHE A 39 13.12 12.47 28.69
C PHE A 39 13.12 11.23 27.78
N SER A 40 13.96 10.25 28.11
CA SER A 40 13.96 8.94 27.45
C SER A 40 13.47 7.83 28.37
N LEU A 41 12.53 7.03 27.86
CA LEU A 41 11.93 5.85 28.47
C LEU A 41 12.06 4.62 27.56
N ARG A 42 13.19 4.51 26.84
CA ARG A 42 13.45 3.37 25.97
C ARG A 42 13.44 2.04 26.73
N ASN A 43 12.80 1.03 26.15
CA ASN A 43 12.76 -0.33 26.70
C ASN A 43 12.26 -0.37 28.16
N SER A 44 11.12 0.27 28.42
CA SER A 44 10.53 0.43 29.77
C SER A 44 9.26 -0.39 29.98
N ASP A 45 8.96 -1.34 29.08
CA ASP A 45 7.75 -2.17 29.05
C ASP A 45 6.46 -1.34 29.11
N ILE A 46 6.44 -0.19 28.42
CA ILE A 46 5.25 0.67 28.34
C ILE A 46 4.23 0.01 27.40
N LYS A 47 2.98 -0.14 27.87
CA LYS A 47 1.84 -0.65 27.10
C LYS A 47 0.76 0.42 26.94
N ASN A 48 -0.25 0.12 26.13
CA ASN A 48 -1.37 1.04 25.82
C ASN A 48 -2.04 1.63 27.07
N GLU A 49 -2.31 0.81 28.08
CA GLU A 49 -2.99 1.21 29.32
C GLU A 49 -2.18 2.16 30.20
N ASP A 50 -0.85 2.19 30.04
CA ASP A 50 0.04 3.04 30.85
C ASP A 50 0.14 4.48 30.32
N LEU A 51 -0.08 4.68 29.01
CA LEU A 51 0.26 5.94 28.33
C LEU A 51 -0.50 7.13 28.89
N MET A 52 -1.80 6.98 29.15
CA MET A 52 -2.62 8.10 29.62
C MET A 52 -2.14 8.63 30.97
N ALA A 53 -1.87 7.72 31.92
CA ALA A 53 -1.36 8.08 33.24
C ALA A 53 0.06 8.68 33.17
N LEU A 54 0.90 8.14 32.28
CA LEU A 54 2.24 8.68 32.04
C LEU A 54 2.16 10.11 31.49
N ILE A 55 1.40 10.35 30.42
CA ILE A 55 1.34 11.66 29.74
C ILE A 55 0.82 12.75 30.70
N ASP A 56 -0.18 12.43 31.51
CA ASP A 56 -0.72 13.35 32.51
C ASP A 56 0.38 13.75 33.50
N LEU A 57 1.15 12.78 33.97
CA LEU A 57 2.25 13.02 34.89
C LEU A 57 3.39 13.83 34.23
N LEU A 58 3.72 13.55 32.96
CA LEU A 58 4.72 14.33 32.22
C LEU A 58 4.29 15.77 32.03
N HIS A 59 3.01 16.01 31.71
CA HIS A 59 2.47 17.34 31.53
C HIS A 59 2.56 18.17 32.83
N ASP A 60 2.24 17.54 33.96
CA ASP A 60 2.24 18.22 35.26
C ASP A 60 3.67 18.48 35.78
N LYS A 61 4.56 17.49 35.66
CA LYS A 61 5.90 17.52 36.26
C LYS A 61 6.99 18.08 35.34
N LEU A 62 6.88 17.88 34.03
CA LEU A 62 7.90 18.23 33.04
C LEU A 62 7.36 19.26 32.03
N GLN A 63 6.93 20.42 32.53
CA GLN A 63 6.21 21.44 31.74
C GLN A 63 7.01 21.99 30.54
N ASN A 64 8.35 21.93 30.62
CA ASN A 64 9.26 22.39 29.56
C ASN A 64 9.83 21.26 28.70
N LEU A 65 9.21 20.08 28.72
CA LEU A 65 9.64 18.94 27.92
C LEU A 65 9.58 19.27 26.42
N LYS A 66 10.73 19.14 25.76
CA LYS A 66 10.93 19.37 24.31
C LYS A 66 11.26 18.09 23.55
N TRP A 67 11.80 17.08 24.22
CA TRP A 67 12.12 15.79 23.62
C TRP A 67 11.58 14.67 24.49
N LEU A 68 10.76 13.81 23.89
CA LEU A 68 10.26 12.59 24.49
C LEU A 68 10.63 11.39 23.62
N ASP A 69 11.23 10.38 24.23
CA ASP A 69 11.61 9.13 23.56
C ASP A 69 10.97 7.93 24.25
N LEU A 70 10.06 7.28 23.51
CA LEU A 70 9.28 6.12 23.91
C LEU A 70 9.62 4.90 23.05
N SER A 71 10.79 4.89 22.41
CA SER A 71 11.19 3.83 21.46
C SER A 71 11.40 2.48 22.16
N TYR A 72 11.29 1.36 21.44
CA TYR A 72 11.45 0.00 21.98
C TYR A 72 10.49 -0.30 23.14
N ASN A 73 9.21 -0.01 22.97
CA ASN A 73 8.18 -0.36 23.94
C ASN A 73 7.09 -1.21 23.26
N ASN A 74 6.00 -1.50 23.96
CA ASN A 74 4.89 -2.31 23.45
C ASN A 74 3.65 -1.44 23.21
N ILE A 75 3.85 -0.25 22.66
CA ILE A 75 2.80 0.73 22.37
C ILE A 75 2.14 0.36 21.04
N GLY A 76 0.83 0.16 21.04
CA GLY A 76 0.00 -0.09 19.86
C GLY A 76 -0.95 1.07 19.57
N ASN A 77 -1.97 0.80 18.74
CA ASN A 77 -2.92 1.81 18.26
C ASN A 77 -3.62 2.57 19.40
N GLU A 78 -4.10 1.86 20.43
CA GLU A 78 -4.82 2.47 21.55
C GLU A 78 -3.93 3.38 22.40
N GLY A 79 -2.64 3.04 22.53
CA GLY A 79 -1.66 3.88 23.21
C GLY A 79 -1.43 5.18 22.44
N VAL A 80 -1.21 5.10 21.12
CA VAL A 80 -1.05 6.31 20.28
C VAL A 80 -2.32 7.14 20.26
N LEU A 81 -3.51 6.53 20.27
CA LEU A 81 -4.77 7.25 20.41
C LEU A 81 -4.86 8.06 21.71
N ALA A 82 -4.37 7.51 22.83
CA ALA A 82 -4.30 8.25 24.09
C ALA A 82 -3.34 9.44 24.00
N LEU A 83 -2.19 9.25 23.34
CA LEU A 83 -1.22 10.32 23.06
C LEU A 83 -1.84 11.44 22.19
N SER A 84 -2.53 11.07 21.12
CA SER A 84 -3.21 12.02 20.22
C SER A 84 -4.28 12.84 20.94
N LYS A 85 -5.12 12.19 21.77
CA LYS A 85 -6.11 12.91 22.60
C LYS A 85 -5.46 13.85 23.60
N ALA A 86 -4.31 13.50 24.17
CA ALA A 86 -3.60 14.38 25.06
C ALA A 86 -3.09 15.62 24.33
N PHE A 87 -2.56 15.46 23.11
CA PHE A 87 -2.15 16.56 22.24
C PHE A 87 -3.32 17.47 21.84
N GLU A 88 -4.46 16.90 21.44
CA GLU A 88 -5.69 17.65 21.15
C GLU A 88 -6.17 18.47 22.35
N ASN A 89 -5.93 17.98 23.58
CA ASN A 89 -6.23 18.69 24.82
C ASN A 89 -5.15 19.71 25.22
N GLY A 90 -4.09 19.89 24.44
CA GLY A 90 -3.02 20.87 24.69
C GLY A 90 -1.93 20.39 25.64
N LYS A 91 -1.91 19.10 26.00
CA LYS A 91 -0.81 18.54 26.76
C LYS A 91 0.43 18.44 25.89
N LEU A 92 1.61 18.62 26.49
CA LEU A 92 2.92 18.52 25.84
C LEU A 92 3.12 19.45 24.62
N GLN A 93 2.44 20.60 24.56
CA GLN A 93 2.53 21.58 23.44
C GLN A 93 3.95 22.13 23.15
N ASN A 94 4.88 21.98 24.10
CA ASN A 94 6.28 22.41 23.97
C ASN A 94 7.16 21.37 23.27
N LEU A 95 6.61 20.18 22.96
CA LEU A 95 7.36 19.07 22.39
C LEU A 95 7.85 19.44 20.99
N ARG A 96 9.14 19.26 20.77
CA ARG A 96 9.85 19.47 19.50
C ARG A 96 10.28 18.17 18.85
N LYS A 97 10.54 17.13 19.65
CA LYS A 97 10.96 15.82 19.16
C LYS A 97 10.19 14.70 19.85
N LEU A 98 9.64 13.79 19.06
CA LEU A 98 8.95 12.59 19.51
C LEU A 98 9.54 11.37 18.81
N TYR A 99 9.99 10.39 19.60
CA TYR A 99 10.50 9.12 19.09
C TYR A 99 9.61 7.97 19.57
N LEU A 100 9.09 7.21 18.61
CA LEU A 100 8.19 6.07 18.77
C LEU A 100 8.71 4.84 18.01
N PHE A 101 9.98 4.85 17.60
CA PHE A 101 10.62 3.78 16.84
C PHE A 101 10.56 2.42 17.57
N SER A 102 10.37 1.33 16.83
CA SER A 102 10.31 -0.03 17.40
C SER A 102 9.19 -0.19 18.44
N ASN A 103 7.95 0.00 17.99
CA ASN A 103 6.71 -0.24 18.75
C ASN A 103 5.75 -1.06 17.85
N ASN A 104 4.50 -1.25 18.29
CA ASN A 104 3.48 -2.03 17.56
C ASN A 104 2.40 -1.14 16.93
N ILE A 105 2.77 0.07 16.49
CA ILE A 105 1.82 1.07 15.97
C ILE A 105 1.39 0.68 14.56
N GLY A 106 0.09 0.64 14.29
CA GLY A 106 -0.48 0.41 12.95
C GLY A 106 -1.28 1.61 12.44
N ASN A 107 -2.01 1.42 11.33
CA ASN A 107 -2.75 2.50 10.63
C ASN A 107 -3.67 3.30 11.55
N GLU A 108 -4.43 2.64 12.43
CA GLU A 108 -5.40 3.34 13.28
C GLU A 108 -4.71 4.26 14.29
N GLY A 109 -3.56 3.85 14.82
CA GLY A 109 -2.77 4.66 15.74
C GLY A 109 -2.23 5.91 15.05
N VAL A 110 -1.63 5.77 13.87
CA VAL A 110 -1.14 6.94 13.13
C VAL A 110 -2.24 7.81 12.55
N LEU A 111 -3.40 7.26 12.19
CA LEU A 111 -4.55 8.06 11.78
C LEU A 111 -5.05 8.97 12.92
N ALA A 112 -5.04 8.47 14.16
CA ALA A 112 -5.34 9.29 15.33
C ALA A 112 -4.28 10.38 15.53
N LEU A 113 -3.00 10.07 15.29
CA LEU A 113 -1.90 11.04 15.35
C LEU A 113 -2.01 12.12 14.26
N SER A 114 -2.40 11.76 13.04
CA SER A 114 -2.67 12.70 11.94
C SER A 114 -3.73 13.72 12.30
N LYS A 115 -4.85 13.30 12.90
CA LYS A 115 -5.90 14.22 13.37
C LYS A 115 -5.40 15.18 14.45
N ALA A 116 -4.51 14.72 15.33
CA ALA A 116 -3.89 15.60 16.31
C ALA A 116 -2.94 16.63 15.65
N PHE A 117 -2.36 16.32 14.48
CA PHE A 117 -1.53 17.26 13.72
C PHE A 117 -2.33 18.31 12.94
N GLU A 118 -3.56 18.03 12.57
CA GLU A 118 -4.48 19.04 12.02
C GLU A 118 -4.81 20.15 13.04
N ASN A 119 -4.58 19.89 14.33
CA ASN A 119 -4.75 20.87 15.39
C ASN A 119 -3.46 21.71 15.58
N ASP A 120 -3.62 23.03 15.72
CA ASP A 120 -2.53 24.00 15.91
C ASP A 120 -1.72 23.82 17.22
N LYS A 121 -2.15 22.91 18.10
CA LYS A 121 -1.52 22.67 19.41
C LYS A 121 -0.17 21.95 19.35
N LEU A 122 0.19 21.35 18.20
CA LEU A 122 1.47 20.66 17.98
C LEU A 122 2.38 21.36 16.97
N GLN A 123 2.19 22.65 16.69
CA GLN A 123 2.99 23.39 15.71
C GLN A 123 4.51 23.41 16.02
N ASN A 124 4.88 23.20 17.28
CA ASN A 124 6.29 23.18 17.72
C ASN A 124 7.01 21.85 17.44
N LEU A 125 6.29 20.79 17.08
CA LEU A 125 6.91 19.51 16.78
C LEU A 125 7.69 19.65 15.47
N LYS A 126 8.98 19.31 15.51
CA LYS A 126 9.91 19.40 14.37
C LYS A 126 10.52 18.05 14.01
N TRP A 127 10.45 17.06 14.89
CA TRP A 127 10.97 15.71 14.65
C TRP A 127 9.96 14.66 15.09
N LEU A 128 9.67 13.73 14.19
CA LEU A 128 8.83 12.56 14.45
C LEU A 128 9.51 11.30 13.90
N ASP A 129 9.81 10.34 14.75
CA ASP A 129 10.33 9.04 14.35
C ASP A 129 9.31 7.94 14.69
N LEU A 130 8.79 7.29 13.66
CA LEU A 130 7.83 6.20 13.70
C LEU A 130 8.39 4.95 13.02
N SER A 131 9.70 4.89 12.77
CA SER A 131 10.33 3.77 12.07
C SER A 131 10.15 2.44 12.82
N TYR A 132 10.28 1.30 12.12
CA TYR A 132 10.10 -0.04 12.71
C TYR A 132 8.82 -0.20 13.53
N ASN A 133 7.68 0.16 12.93
CA ASN A 133 6.35 -0.11 13.46
C ASN A 133 5.57 -0.96 12.43
N ASN A 134 4.27 -1.16 12.66
CA ASN A 134 3.38 -1.92 11.77
C ASN A 134 2.52 -0.98 10.90
N ILE A 135 3.03 0.22 10.56
CA ILE A 135 2.28 1.24 9.83
C ILE A 135 2.18 0.83 8.36
N GLY A 136 0.97 0.76 7.83
CA GLY A 136 0.69 0.51 6.42
C GLY A 136 0.57 1.79 5.59
N ASN A 137 0.37 1.62 4.29
CA ASN A 137 0.24 2.73 3.34
C ASN A 137 -0.87 3.74 3.72
N GLU A 138 -2.03 3.28 4.17
CA GLU A 138 -3.14 4.14 4.62
C GLU A 138 -2.70 5.07 5.76
N GLY A 139 -2.02 4.53 6.78
CA GLY A 139 -1.54 5.31 7.91
C GLY A 139 -0.44 6.29 7.52
N ALA A 140 0.47 5.88 6.64
CA ALA A 140 1.54 6.73 6.14
C ALA A 140 1.02 7.87 5.23
N LEU A 141 0.02 7.61 4.38
CA LEU A 141 -0.66 8.64 3.58
C LEU A 141 -1.38 9.65 4.47
N ALA A 142 -2.12 9.17 5.48
CA ALA A 142 -2.79 10.06 6.43
C ALA A 142 -1.79 10.95 7.19
N LEU A 143 -0.61 10.44 7.52
CA LEU A 143 0.46 11.24 8.12
C LEU A 143 1.02 12.26 7.13
N ASN A 144 1.34 11.85 5.90
CA ASN A 144 1.85 12.76 4.88
C ASN A 144 0.89 13.93 4.62
N GLU A 145 -0.41 13.67 4.48
CA GLU A 145 -1.39 14.73 4.25
C GLU A 145 -1.48 15.69 5.45
N ALA A 146 -1.54 15.15 6.69
CA ALA A 146 -1.58 15.97 7.89
C ALA A 146 -0.29 16.77 8.16
N LEU A 147 0.84 16.31 7.61
CA LEU A 147 2.15 16.94 7.75
C LEU A 147 2.51 17.84 6.56
N ARG A 148 1.73 17.85 5.48
CA ARG A 148 2.02 18.57 4.23
C ARG A 148 2.25 20.08 4.42
N GLU A 149 1.43 20.70 5.26
CA GLU A 149 1.50 22.14 5.58
C GLU A 149 2.33 22.40 6.86
N ARG A 150 3.00 21.38 7.40
CA ARG A 150 3.83 21.48 8.60
C ARG A 150 5.30 21.56 8.24
N GLU A 151 5.99 22.47 8.90
CA GLU A 151 7.45 22.59 8.81
C GLU A 151 8.15 21.59 9.75
N LEU A 152 8.02 20.28 9.48
CA LEU A 152 8.89 19.29 10.12
C LEU A 152 10.31 19.42 9.58
N LEU A 153 11.30 19.32 10.48
CA LEU A 153 12.71 19.22 10.11
C LEU A 153 13.10 17.77 9.82
N ARG A 154 12.42 16.79 10.42
CA ARG A 154 12.62 15.37 10.14
C ARG A 154 11.38 14.54 10.45
N PHE A 155 11.10 13.61 9.56
CA PHE A 155 10.05 12.61 9.67
C PHE A 155 10.58 11.26 9.19
N ASP A 156 10.49 10.23 10.03
CA ASP A 156 11.00 8.89 9.71
C ASP A 156 9.89 7.84 9.82
N LEU A 157 9.58 7.19 8.69
CA LEU A 157 8.65 6.07 8.56
C LEU A 157 9.36 4.81 8.03
N SER A 158 10.69 4.75 8.06
CA SER A 158 11.44 3.60 7.54
C SER A 158 11.07 2.30 8.26
N HIS A 159 11.24 1.16 7.59
CA HIS A 159 11.00 -0.17 8.17
C HIS A 159 9.59 -0.36 8.75
N ASN A 160 8.59 0.28 8.15
CA ASN A 160 7.16 0.01 8.37
C ASN A 160 6.60 -0.83 7.22
N ASN A 161 5.35 -1.29 7.34
CA ASN A 161 4.63 -2.04 6.29
C ASN A 161 4.10 -1.13 5.17
N THR A 162 4.89 -0.13 4.76
CA THR A 162 4.59 0.80 3.69
C THR A 162 5.23 0.30 2.40
N GLU A 163 4.43 -0.01 1.39
CA GLU A 163 4.89 -0.50 0.08
C GLU A 163 5.03 0.65 -0.94
N ASN A 164 4.52 1.86 -0.62
CA ASN A 164 4.40 2.98 -1.57
C ASN A 164 5.71 3.79 -1.83
N GLU A 165 6.11 3.89 -3.11
CA GLU A 165 7.23 4.71 -3.62
C GLU A 165 7.04 6.23 -3.40
N ASP A 166 5.81 6.77 -3.35
CA ASP A 166 5.56 8.20 -3.04
C ASP A 166 5.88 8.55 -1.58
N ILE A 167 5.79 7.56 -0.69
CA ILE A 167 6.24 7.67 0.71
C ILE A 167 7.77 7.59 0.75
N GLU A 168 8.41 6.81 -0.13
CA GLU A 168 9.88 6.80 -0.31
C GLU A 168 10.46 8.07 -0.92
N ALA A 169 9.81 8.69 -1.90
CA ALA A 169 10.20 10.01 -2.41
C ALA A 169 10.08 11.09 -1.32
N SER A 170 9.09 10.97 -0.44
CA SER A 170 8.96 11.83 0.75
C SER A 170 10.04 11.50 1.81
N ARG A 171 10.56 10.26 1.86
CA ARG A 171 11.72 9.88 2.70
C ARG A 171 13.01 10.56 2.24
N GLU A 172 13.22 10.76 0.95
CA GLU A 172 14.46 11.39 0.45
C GLU A 172 14.45 12.92 0.53
N LEU A 173 13.30 13.56 0.32
CA LEU A 173 13.17 15.03 0.35
C LEU A 173 13.33 15.67 1.74
N GLN A 174 13.24 14.88 2.83
CA GLN A 174 13.33 15.38 4.22
C GLN A 174 14.53 14.84 5.03
N ASN A 175 15.39 14.01 4.42
CA ASN A 175 16.57 13.41 5.10
C ASN A 175 17.90 14.17 4.87
N GLY A 176 17.85 15.31 4.20
CA GLY A 176 19.02 16.17 3.95
C GLY A 176 19.41 17.05 5.14
N GLY A 177 19.90 16.46 6.24
CA GLY A 177 20.46 17.24 7.36
C GLY A 177 20.90 16.38 8.54
N GLU A 178 22.23 16.29 8.74
CA GLU A 178 23.00 15.74 9.87
C GLU A 178 22.31 14.75 10.83
N LEU A 179 22.81 13.51 10.84
CA LEU A 179 22.57 12.51 11.90
C LEU A 179 23.06 13.04 13.26
N PRO A 180 22.20 13.12 14.30
CA PRO A 180 22.68 13.34 15.66
C PRO A 180 23.39 12.08 16.15
N ILE A 181 24.64 12.29 16.54
CA ILE A 181 25.57 11.38 17.17
C ILE A 181 24.94 10.69 18.41
N SER A 182 24.71 9.37 18.36
CA SER A 182 25.52 8.37 19.09
C SER A 182 24.88 6.96 19.04
N PHE A 183 25.73 5.98 18.80
CA PHE A 183 25.49 4.54 18.67
C PHE A 183 25.30 3.84 20.03
N ASN A 184 24.47 2.79 20.10
CA ASN A 184 24.93 1.39 20.36
C ASN A 184 23.81 0.36 20.65
N ASN A 185 23.91 -0.75 19.89
CA ASN A 185 23.76 -2.19 20.25
C ASN A 185 22.40 -2.73 20.75
N ASN A 186 21.83 -3.86 20.30
CA ASN A 186 22.27 -4.94 19.39
C ASN A 186 21.06 -5.80 18.99
N THR A 187 20.94 -6.15 17.70
CA THR A 187 20.82 -7.51 17.09
C THR A 187 20.57 -7.27 15.59
N THR A 188 21.51 -7.52 14.66
CA THR A 188 21.91 -8.86 14.16
C THR A 188 23.28 -8.87 13.44
N ASN A 189 24.07 -9.91 13.74
CA ASN A 189 25.27 -10.51 13.10
C ASN A 189 26.51 -9.68 12.66
N GLU A 190 27.58 -9.86 13.44
CA GLU A 190 28.89 -9.18 13.43
C GLU A 190 29.78 -9.35 12.18
N LYS A 191 29.52 -10.31 11.29
CA LYS A 191 30.42 -10.57 10.14
C LYS A 191 30.19 -9.66 8.93
N GLU A 192 28.97 -9.22 8.70
CA GLU A 192 28.65 -8.30 7.59
C GLU A 192 29.00 -6.85 7.94
N THR A 193 28.91 -6.49 9.21
CA THR A 193 29.33 -5.18 9.75
C THR A 193 30.84 -4.95 9.56
N LEU A 194 31.68 -5.99 9.75
CA LEU A 194 33.14 -5.92 9.59
C LEU A 194 33.62 -5.68 8.15
N ILE A 195 32.85 -6.12 7.14
CA ILE A 195 33.20 -5.93 5.73
C ILE A 195 32.85 -4.52 5.24
N LEU A 196 31.72 -3.98 5.71
CA LEU A 196 31.30 -2.61 5.42
C LEU A 196 32.20 -1.56 6.13
N LEU A 197 32.67 -1.86 7.35
CA LEU A 197 33.62 -1.02 8.10
C LEU A 197 35.00 -0.89 7.44
N ASN A 198 35.52 -1.95 6.81
CA ASN A 198 36.86 -1.91 6.19
C ASN A 198 36.88 -1.18 4.84
N ASN A 199 35.77 -1.18 4.10
CA ASN A 199 35.69 -0.49 2.81
C ASN A 199 35.46 1.03 2.97
N TRP A 200 34.84 1.47 4.06
CA TRP A 200 34.59 2.89 4.32
C TRP A 200 35.82 3.65 4.79
N ASN A 201 36.75 3.00 5.52
CA ASN A 201 38.01 3.62 5.96
C ASN A 201 39.00 3.93 4.82
N ASN A 202 38.86 3.30 3.64
CA ASN A 202 39.75 3.55 2.51
C ASN A 202 39.31 4.74 1.62
N VAL A 203 38.04 5.14 1.68
CA VAL A 203 37.49 6.21 0.82
C VAL A 203 37.69 7.59 1.45
N ASN A 204 37.70 7.70 2.79
CA ASN A 204 37.78 8.99 3.49
C ASN A 204 39.21 9.57 3.65
N ASN A 205 40.26 8.89 3.19
CA ASN A 205 41.63 9.43 3.26
C ASN A 205 42.04 10.28 2.04
N ASN A 206 41.16 10.54 1.07
CA ASN A 206 41.53 11.22 -0.19
C ASN A 206 40.69 12.46 -0.58
N LEU A 207 39.87 13.03 0.31
CA LEU A 207 39.05 14.20 -0.04
C LEU A 207 39.17 15.38 0.95
N GLU A 208 40.38 15.60 1.47
CA GLU A 208 40.79 16.90 2.03
C GLU A 208 41.92 17.50 1.18
N SER A 209 41.63 17.97 -0.03
CA SER A 209 42.43 19.02 -0.69
C SER A 209 41.81 19.54 -1.99
N SER A 210 40.94 20.54 -1.90
CA SER A 210 40.93 21.71 -2.81
C SER A 210 39.72 22.59 -2.51
N GLY A 211 39.99 23.88 -2.34
CA GLY A 211 39.00 24.90 -2.04
C GLY A 211 38.39 25.57 -3.28
N ASP A 212 37.62 26.61 -2.95
CA ASP A 212 37.07 27.69 -3.77
C ASP A 212 35.66 27.54 -4.38
N ASN A 213 34.72 28.15 -3.65
CA ASN A 213 33.89 29.30 -4.02
C ASN A 213 33.02 29.32 -5.31
N GLN A 214 31.74 29.60 -5.03
CA GLN A 214 30.78 30.44 -5.79
C GLN A 214 30.20 29.94 -7.13
N ASN A 215 28.90 29.61 -7.15
CA ASN A 215 27.82 30.47 -7.68
C ASN A 215 26.48 29.72 -7.87
N ASN A 216 25.40 30.49 -7.75
CA ASN A 216 24.00 30.10 -7.83
C ASN A 216 23.51 29.71 -9.25
N ASP A 217 22.33 29.07 -9.25
CA ASP A 217 21.23 29.06 -10.25
C ASP A 217 21.28 28.09 -11.45
N HIS A 218 20.43 27.02 -11.43
CA HIS A 218 19.11 26.93 -12.10
C HIS A 218 18.66 25.44 -12.30
N PRO A 219 17.39 25.03 -12.03
CA PRO A 219 16.94 23.62 -12.10
C PRO A 219 16.82 22.98 -13.51
N GLN A 220 17.09 23.72 -14.60
CA GLN A 220 16.94 23.20 -15.96
C GLN A 220 18.20 22.49 -16.51
N HIS A 221 19.38 22.79 -15.97
CA HIS A 221 20.64 22.18 -16.42
C HIS A 221 20.81 20.75 -15.90
N VAL A 222 20.26 20.46 -14.71
CA VAL A 222 20.28 19.12 -14.10
C VAL A 222 19.40 18.13 -14.89
N LYS A 223 18.23 18.57 -15.41
CA LYS A 223 17.36 17.71 -16.23
C LYS A 223 17.99 17.29 -17.56
N GLN A 224 18.80 18.16 -18.19
CA GLN A 224 19.45 17.85 -19.47
C GLN A 224 20.65 16.92 -19.34
N ILE A 225 21.34 16.94 -18.19
CA ILE A 225 22.46 16.02 -17.90
C ILE A 225 21.93 14.61 -17.63
N ILE A 226 20.82 14.49 -16.88
CA ILE A 226 20.19 13.19 -16.56
C ILE A 226 19.67 12.47 -17.82
N GLN A 227 19.10 13.20 -18.79
CA GLN A 227 18.60 12.62 -20.05
C GLN A 227 19.69 12.16 -21.03
N LYS A 228 20.94 12.63 -20.88
CA LYS A 228 22.03 12.36 -21.84
C LYS A 228 22.94 11.22 -21.42
N GLU A 229 23.08 10.94 -20.12
CA GLU A 229 23.98 9.90 -19.61
C GLU A 229 23.30 8.61 -19.17
N PHE A 230 21.97 8.61 -18.99
CA PHE A 230 21.22 7.40 -18.67
C PHE A 230 20.16 7.13 -19.74
N HIS A 231 20.42 6.15 -20.61
CA HIS A 231 19.34 5.45 -21.32
C HIS A 231 18.56 4.65 -20.28
N ILE A 232 17.59 5.28 -19.64
CA ILE A 232 16.61 4.61 -18.77
C ILE A 232 15.45 4.20 -19.68
N PRO A 233 15.21 2.90 -19.91
CA PRO A 233 13.97 2.45 -20.52
C PRO A 233 12.80 2.82 -19.60
N GLU A 234 11.75 3.41 -20.18
CA GLU A 234 10.53 3.80 -19.48
C GLU A 234 9.66 2.57 -19.13
N ILE A 235 9.11 2.57 -17.89
CA ILE A 235 7.93 1.83 -17.35
C ILE A 235 8.17 0.34 -16.97
N HIS A 236 7.84 -0.21 -15.79
CA HIS A 236 7.45 0.20 -14.40
C HIS A 236 7.31 -1.13 -13.56
N PRO A 237 6.97 -1.17 -12.24
CA PRO A 237 5.75 -0.54 -11.66
C PRO A 237 5.92 0.00 -10.20
N ILE A 238 5.51 1.24 -9.87
CA ILE A 238 4.20 1.51 -9.21
C ILE A 238 3.59 0.21 -8.69
N ASP A 239 3.55 -0.04 -7.39
CA ASP A 239 2.90 -1.24 -6.85
C ASP A 239 1.56 -1.52 -7.55
N SER A 240 1.49 -2.64 -8.26
CA SER A 240 0.30 -3.04 -9.02
C SER A 240 -0.94 -2.97 -8.13
N GLU A 241 -1.94 -2.21 -8.57
CA GLU A 241 -3.25 -2.15 -7.92
C GLU A 241 -3.88 -3.55 -7.87
N LEU A 242 -3.68 -4.38 -8.90
CA LEU A 242 -4.19 -5.77 -8.92
C LEU A 242 -3.54 -6.64 -7.84
N LYS A 243 -2.26 -6.41 -7.53
CA LYS A 243 -1.51 -7.12 -6.50
C LYS A 243 -1.93 -6.76 -5.07
N LYS A 244 -2.39 -5.53 -4.84
CA LYS A 244 -2.94 -5.08 -3.55
C LYS A 244 -4.27 -5.75 -3.21
N ARG A 245 -4.97 -6.33 -4.19
CA ARG A 245 -6.29 -6.94 -3.99
C ARG A 245 -6.18 -8.36 -3.46
N LYS A 246 -6.77 -8.60 -2.29
CA LYS A 246 -6.87 -9.96 -1.71
C LYS A 246 -7.58 -10.92 -2.65
N LEU A 247 -7.23 -12.20 -2.55
CA LEU A 247 -7.98 -13.26 -3.21
C LEU A 247 -9.36 -13.42 -2.58
N SER A 248 -10.39 -13.57 -3.40
CA SER A 248 -11.69 -14.03 -2.95
C SER A 248 -11.58 -15.44 -2.34
N ALA A 249 -12.60 -15.89 -1.60
CA ALA A 249 -12.61 -17.25 -1.04
C ALA A 249 -12.45 -18.32 -2.15
N LYS A 250 -13.10 -18.12 -3.30
CA LYS A 250 -12.98 -19.01 -4.47
C LYS A 250 -11.57 -19.01 -5.05
N GLU A 251 -10.97 -17.84 -5.25
CA GLU A 251 -9.59 -17.74 -5.75
C GLU A 251 -8.58 -18.30 -4.76
N SER A 252 -8.85 -18.18 -3.45
CA SER A 252 -8.00 -18.73 -2.39
C SER A 252 -8.05 -20.26 -2.38
N GLU A 253 -9.24 -20.85 -2.55
CA GLU A 253 -9.42 -22.29 -2.72
C GLU A 253 -8.69 -22.79 -3.98
N GLN A 254 -8.82 -22.06 -5.10
CA GLN A 254 -8.08 -22.35 -6.33
C GLN A 254 -6.56 -22.28 -6.09
N LEU A 255 -6.05 -21.23 -5.46
CA LEU A 255 -4.64 -21.10 -5.13
C LEU A 255 -4.14 -22.29 -4.32
N ASN A 256 -4.87 -22.71 -3.29
CA ASN A 256 -4.49 -23.87 -2.48
C ASN A 256 -4.49 -25.17 -3.28
N TYR A 257 -5.48 -25.38 -4.15
CA TYR A 257 -5.51 -26.52 -5.08
C TYR A 257 -4.27 -26.55 -5.97
N PHE A 258 -3.95 -25.42 -6.60
CA PHE A 258 -2.79 -25.33 -7.50
C PHE A 258 -1.46 -25.43 -6.76
N LYS A 259 -1.32 -24.88 -5.54
CA LYS A 259 -0.13 -25.10 -4.71
C LYS A 259 0.13 -26.59 -4.49
N ASN A 260 -0.90 -27.35 -4.12
CA ASN A 260 -0.78 -28.81 -3.98
C ASN A 260 -0.40 -29.50 -5.30
N ALA A 261 -0.97 -29.05 -6.43
CA ALA A 261 -0.64 -29.59 -7.75
C ALA A 261 0.82 -29.29 -8.17
N ILE A 262 1.36 -28.12 -7.83
CA ILE A 262 2.76 -27.75 -8.06
C ILE A 262 3.71 -28.65 -7.26
N VAL A 263 3.39 -28.92 -5.99
CA VAL A 263 4.16 -29.87 -5.17
C VAL A 263 4.15 -31.28 -5.78
N ALA A 264 3.02 -31.69 -6.35
CA ALA A 264 2.87 -33.01 -6.97
C ALA A 264 3.53 -33.14 -8.35
N ALA A 265 3.81 -32.04 -9.05
CA ALA A 265 4.38 -32.02 -10.40
C ALA A 265 5.89 -32.29 -10.38
N LYS A 266 6.29 -33.54 -10.57
CA LYS A 266 7.69 -34.01 -10.41
C LYS A 266 8.55 -33.86 -11.67
N ASN A 267 7.96 -33.44 -12.78
CA ASN A 267 8.67 -33.22 -14.03
C ASN A 267 8.16 -31.98 -14.79
N PRO A 268 8.94 -31.43 -15.73
CA PRO A 268 8.55 -30.22 -16.47
C PRO A 268 7.21 -30.31 -17.22
N GLY A 269 6.86 -31.50 -17.73
CA GLY A 269 5.59 -31.70 -18.44
C GLY A 269 4.37 -31.56 -17.54
N GLU A 270 4.44 -32.15 -16.33
CA GLU A 270 3.41 -31.99 -15.30
C GLU A 270 3.32 -30.53 -14.84
N MET A 271 4.45 -29.87 -14.62
CA MET A 271 4.49 -28.46 -14.21
C MET A 271 3.84 -27.56 -15.26
N HIS A 272 4.15 -27.77 -16.54
CA HIS A 272 3.51 -27.04 -17.63
C HIS A 272 1.99 -27.24 -17.63
N LYS A 273 1.52 -28.47 -17.43
CA LYS A 273 0.08 -28.77 -17.39
C LYS A 273 -0.63 -28.02 -16.26
N VAL A 274 -0.04 -28.02 -15.06
CA VAL A 274 -0.60 -27.31 -13.89
C VAL A 274 -0.66 -25.80 -14.14
N VAL A 275 0.41 -25.22 -14.70
CA VAL A 275 0.46 -23.79 -15.04
C VAL A 275 -0.52 -23.44 -16.15
N ASP A 276 -0.66 -24.28 -17.17
CA ASP A 276 -1.62 -24.08 -18.25
C ASP A 276 -3.06 -24.11 -17.74
N GLU A 277 -3.39 -25.09 -16.88
CA GLU A 277 -4.71 -25.18 -16.26
C GLU A 277 -5.01 -23.94 -15.40
N ALA A 278 -4.05 -23.47 -14.61
CA ALA A 278 -4.20 -22.24 -13.81
C ALA A 278 -4.45 -21.00 -14.68
N ILE A 279 -3.69 -20.87 -15.77
CA ILE A 279 -3.86 -19.78 -16.74
C ILE A 279 -5.25 -19.84 -17.39
N ASP A 280 -5.66 -21.02 -17.84
CA ASP A 280 -6.91 -21.24 -18.56
C ASP A 280 -8.14 -20.90 -17.72
N ILE A 281 -8.12 -21.21 -16.42
CA ILE A 281 -9.25 -20.85 -15.53
C ILE A 281 -9.25 -19.37 -15.11
N GLY A 282 -8.25 -18.59 -15.51
CA GLY A 282 -8.16 -17.17 -15.17
C GLY A 282 -7.60 -16.87 -13.78
N MET A 283 -6.83 -17.80 -13.21
CA MET A 283 -6.20 -17.59 -11.91
C MET A 283 -5.25 -16.39 -11.95
N ARG A 284 -5.28 -15.54 -10.93
CA ARG A 284 -4.34 -14.42 -10.79
C ARG A 284 -2.94 -14.94 -10.45
N MET A 285 -1.95 -14.56 -11.25
CA MET A 285 -0.53 -14.89 -11.09
C MET A 285 0.06 -14.24 -9.84
N ASN A 286 -0.36 -12.99 -9.55
CA ASN A 286 0.16 -12.18 -8.46
C ASN A 286 -0.72 -12.22 -7.20
N GLY A 287 -1.89 -12.87 -7.29
CA GLY A 287 -2.81 -13.05 -6.16
C GLY A 287 -2.20 -13.84 -5.01
N ARG A 288 -2.35 -13.33 -3.78
CA ARG A 288 -1.81 -13.92 -2.55
C ARG A 288 -2.75 -13.76 -1.36
N TYR A 289 -2.51 -14.56 -0.32
CA TYR A 289 -3.11 -14.41 0.99
C TYR A 289 -2.13 -13.70 1.92
N GLU A 290 -2.37 -12.43 2.25
CA GLU A 290 -1.51 -11.64 3.17
C GLU A 290 -0.01 -11.74 2.82
N ASN A 291 0.80 -12.34 3.70
CA ASN A 291 2.26 -12.48 3.58
C ASN A 291 2.70 -13.76 2.83
N ASP A 292 1.78 -14.48 2.20
CA ASP A 292 2.06 -15.72 1.47
C ASP A 292 2.56 -15.45 0.04
N GLN A 293 3.25 -16.43 -0.54
CA GLN A 293 3.75 -16.40 -1.91
C GLN A 293 2.60 -16.40 -2.91
N SER A 294 2.75 -15.61 -3.97
CA SER A 294 1.83 -15.65 -5.10
C SER A 294 1.91 -17.00 -5.83
N PHE A 295 0.95 -17.29 -6.71
CA PHE A 295 1.02 -18.50 -7.54
C PHE A 295 2.29 -18.53 -8.39
N ALA A 296 2.63 -17.41 -9.03
CA ALA A 296 3.82 -17.35 -9.88
C ALA A 296 5.10 -17.63 -9.08
N GLU A 297 5.22 -17.07 -7.88
CA GLU A 297 6.38 -17.32 -7.00
C GLU A 297 6.43 -18.77 -6.51
N TYR A 298 5.28 -19.33 -6.16
CA TYR A 298 5.18 -20.73 -5.71
C TYR A 298 5.58 -21.71 -6.82
N VAL A 299 5.22 -21.43 -8.07
CA VAL A 299 5.66 -22.21 -9.25
C VAL A 299 7.17 -22.16 -9.40
N VAL A 300 7.76 -20.95 -9.33
CA VAL A 300 9.21 -20.76 -9.51
C VAL A 300 10.00 -21.49 -8.42
N LEU A 301 9.57 -21.37 -7.17
CA LEU A 301 10.17 -22.09 -6.05
C LEU A 301 9.99 -23.61 -6.18
N GLY A 302 8.80 -24.08 -6.56
CA GLY A 302 8.53 -25.50 -6.78
C GLY A 302 9.44 -26.11 -7.84
N MET A 303 9.70 -25.40 -8.95
CA MET A 303 10.66 -25.87 -9.96
C MET A 303 12.10 -25.92 -9.45
N GLN A 304 12.49 -25.02 -8.53
CA GLN A 304 13.80 -25.05 -7.89
C GLN A 304 13.93 -26.23 -6.92
N GLU A 305 12.92 -26.48 -6.09
CA GLU A 305 12.87 -27.61 -5.16
C GLU A 305 12.94 -28.97 -5.88
N HIS A 306 12.32 -29.08 -7.06
CA HIS A 306 12.41 -30.28 -7.91
C HIS A 306 13.65 -30.29 -8.83
N GLU A 307 14.58 -29.34 -8.67
CA GLU A 307 15.84 -29.24 -9.41
C GLU A 307 15.67 -29.26 -10.94
N PHE A 308 14.63 -28.60 -11.47
CA PHE A 308 14.40 -28.55 -12.90
C PHE A 308 15.55 -27.84 -13.62
N LYS A 309 15.82 -28.24 -14.87
CA LYS A 309 16.89 -27.62 -15.67
C LYS A 309 16.54 -26.17 -15.99
N LYS A 310 17.57 -25.32 -16.08
CA LYS A 310 17.45 -23.89 -16.43
C LYS A 310 16.54 -23.63 -17.65
N ASN A 311 16.66 -24.42 -18.71
CA ASN A 311 15.84 -24.26 -19.92
C ASN A 311 14.34 -24.53 -19.69
N ASP A 312 14.01 -25.45 -18.79
CA ASP A 312 12.62 -25.78 -18.46
C ASP A 312 12.03 -24.70 -17.54
N GLN A 313 12.80 -24.26 -16.54
CA GLN A 313 12.45 -23.11 -15.70
C GLN A 313 12.20 -21.85 -16.54
N LYS A 314 13.08 -21.57 -17.50
CA LYS A 314 12.99 -20.41 -18.40
C LYS A 314 11.66 -20.40 -19.17
N LYS A 315 11.20 -21.54 -19.70
CA LYS A 315 9.92 -21.64 -20.43
C LYS A 315 8.71 -21.38 -19.54
N VAL A 316 8.70 -21.92 -18.32
CA VAL A 316 7.59 -21.70 -17.38
C VAL A 316 7.57 -20.25 -16.89
N MET A 317 8.73 -19.70 -16.49
CA MET A 317 8.85 -18.29 -16.09
C MET A 317 8.43 -17.34 -17.21
N GLN A 318 8.86 -17.59 -18.44
CA GLN A 318 8.44 -16.81 -19.61
C GLN A 318 6.91 -16.80 -19.76
N LYS A 319 6.27 -17.96 -19.61
CA LYS A 319 4.81 -18.10 -19.69
C LYS A 319 4.10 -17.28 -18.60
N LEU A 320 4.58 -17.35 -17.37
CA LEU A 320 4.05 -16.58 -16.24
C LEU A 320 4.21 -15.07 -16.47
N MET A 321 5.40 -14.61 -16.87
CA MET A 321 5.69 -13.20 -17.13
C MET A 321 4.81 -12.64 -18.26
N LEU A 322 4.61 -13.40 -19.34
CA LEU A 322 3.70 -13.00 -20.44
C LEU A 322 2.23 -12.89 -19.99
N LYS A 323 1.88 -13.45 -18.83
CA LYS A 323 0.57 -13.32 -18.17
C LYS A 323 0.57 -12.27 -17.05
N GLY A 324 1.58 -11.40 -16.99
CA GLY A 324 1.65 -10.30 -16.03
C GLY A 324 2.22 -10.72 -14.67
N ALA A 325 2.86 -11.88 -14.54
CA ALA A 325 3.49 -12.27 -13.29
C ALA A 325 4.66 -11.36 -12.94
N GLU A 326 4.63 -10.87 -11.70
CA GLU A 326 5.70 -10.11 -11.07
C GLU A 326 6.42 -10.98 -10.02
N PHE A 327 7.72 -10.73 -9.84
CA PHE A 327 8.53 -11.46 -8.87
C PHE A 327 9.21 -10.47 -7.91
N HIS A 328 9.11 -10.72 -6.60
CA HIS A 328 9.67 -9.80 -5.61
C HIS A 328 11.19 -9.89 -5.55
N ASP A 329 11.81 -8.78 -5.14
CA ASP A 329 13.27 -8.68 -4.95
C ASP A 329 13.84 -9.79 -4.07
N HIS A 330 13.11 -10.22 -3.04
CA HIS A 330 13.57 -11.31 -2.19
C HIS A 330 13.71 -12.63 -2.96
N LEU A 331 12.74 -12.95 -3.82
CA LEU A 331 12.81 -14.12 -4.71
C LEU A 331 13.93 -13.96 -5.73
N LEU A 332 14.08 -12.78 -6.32
CA LEU A 332 15.09 -12.51 -7.35
C LEU A 332 16.53 -12.45 -6.80
N LYS A 333 16.72 -12.26 -5.48
CA LYS A 333 18.02 -12.41 -4.80
C LYS A 333 18.52 -13.86 -4.81
N ASN A 334 17.64 -14.84 -5.02
CA ASN A 334 18.05 -16.21 -5.29
C ASN A 334 18.80 -16.26 -6.63
N LYS A 335 20.10 -16.53 -6.58
CA LYS A 335 21.00 -16.38 -7.73
C LYS A 335 20.54 -17.17 -8.98
N PRO A 336 20.22 -18.48 -8.90
CA PRO A 336 19.64 -19.21 -10.04
C PRO A 336 18.40 -18.56 -10.66
N ILE A 337 17.43 -18.16 -9.84
CA ILE A 337 16.17 -17.56 -10.32
C ILE A 337 16.42 -16.19 -10.92
N GLY A 338 17.19 -15.34 -10.23
CA GLY A 338 17.52 -13.99 -10.66
C GLY A 338 18.30 -13.95 -11.98
N GLU A 339 19.17 -14.93 -12.23
CA GLU A 339 19.87 -15.07 -13.53
C GLU A 339 18.89 -15.39 -14.67
N ILE A 340 17.94 -16.32 -14.45
CA ILE A 340 16.92 -16.65 -15.46
C ILE A 340 16.02 -15.43 -15.74
N TYR A 341 15.60 -14.72 -14.69
CA TYR A 341 14.78 -13.52 -14.82
C TYR A 341 15.49 -12.44 -15.65
N LYS A 342 16.76 -12.16 -15.37
CA LYS A 342 17.57 -11.18 -16.14
C LYS A 342 17.73 -11.57 -17.60
N GLU A 343 17.83 -12.86 -17.91
CA GLU A 343 17.88 -13.36 -19.30
C GLU A 343 16.54 -13.23 -20.03
N LEU A 344 15.42 -13.37 -19.32
CA LEU A 344 14.07 -13.31 -19.88
C LEU A 344 13.55 -11.89 -20.04
N GLN A 345 13.89 -10.98 -19.13
CA GLN A 345 13.36 -9.62 -19.11
C GLN A 345 13.45 -8.92 -20.48
N PRO A 346 14.61 -8.84 -21.17
CA PRO A 346 14.67 -8.16 -22.46
C PRO A 346 13.91 -8.88 -23.59
N GLU A 347 13.63 -10.18 -23.45
CA GLU A 347 12.86 -10.97 -24.43
C GLU A 347 11.35 -10.78 -24.25
N VAL A 348 10.89 -10.68 -23.00
CA VAL A 348 9.47 -10.69 -22.63
C VAL A 348 8.91 -9.26 -22.51
N GLN A 349 9.69 -8.32 -21.99
CA GLN A 349 9.23 -6.96 -21.68
C GLN A 349 8.56 -6.25 -22.88
N PRO A 350 9.13 -6.26 -24.10
CA PRO A 350 8.47 -5.61 -25.25
C PRO A 350 7.11 -6.24 -25.64
N GLN A 351 6.92 -7.53 -25.34
CA GLN A 351 5.66 -8.22 -25.60
C GLN A 351 4.59 -7.82 -24.59
N ILE A 352 4.97 -7.62 -23.32
CA ILE A 352 4.07 -7.10 -22.27
C ILE A 352 3.69 -5.67 -22.60
N GLU A 353 4.65 -4.81 -22.93
CA GLU A 353 4.41 -3.40 -23.29
C GLU A 353 3.46 -3.29 -24.48
N LYS A 354 3.63 -4.14 -25.51
CA LYS A 354 2.72 -4.19 -26.65
C LYS A 354 1.29 -4.53 -26.23
N GLN A 355 1.12 -5.54 -25.36
CA GLN A 355 -0.20 -5.91 -24.84
C GLN A 355 -0.83 -4.75 -24.05
N LEU A 356 -0.07 -4.14 -23.12
CA LEU A 356 -0.54 -3.01 -22.34
C LEU A 356 -0.93 -1.82 -23.22
N GLU A 357 -0.22 -1.56 -24.31
CA GLU A 357 -0.53 -0.50 -25.27
C GLU A 357 -1.81 -0.77 -26.06
N GLU A 358 -2.07 -2.04 -26.42
CA GLU A 358 -3.35 -2.44 -27.04
C GLU A 358 -4.53 -2.20 -26.08
N TRP A 359 -4.35 -2.52 -24.80
CA TRP A 359 -5.34 -2.24 -23.76
C TRP A 359 -5.54 -0.75 -23.49
N LYS A 360 -4.46 0.05 -23.47
CA LYS A 360 -4.55 1.51 -23.36
C LYS A 360 -5.36 2.11 -24.51
N LYS A 361 -5.14 1.63 -25.75
CA LYS A 361 -5.92 2.06 -26.93
C LYS A 361 -7.38 1.67 -26.83
N ALA A 362 -7.69 0.43 -26.44
CA ALA A 362 -9.06 -0.02 -26.23
C ALA A 362 -9.77 0.82 -25.16
N GLY A 363 -9.08 1.05 -24.03
CA GLY A 363 -9.58 1.90 -22.95
C GLY A 363 -9.83 3.34 -23.39
N ALA A 364 -8.92 3.92 -24.17
CA ALA A 364 -9.07 5.27 -24.72
C ALA A 364 -10.24 5.38 -25.70
N ASN A 365 -10.43 4.38 -26.56
CA ASN A 365 -11.57 4.33 -27.50
C ASN A 365 -12.93 4.21 -26.79
N ALA A 366 -12.94 3.66 -25.57
CA ALA A 366 -14.14 3.57 -24.75
C ALA A 366 -14.43 4.84 -23.93
N ALA A 367 -13.46 5.73 -23.73
CA ALA A 367 -13.66 6.97 -23.02
C ALA A 367 -14.40 7.99 -23.91
N GLN A 368 -15.64 8.32 -23.56
CA GLN A 368 -16.36 9.44 -24.15
C GLN A 368 -15.81 10.78 -23.65
N ARG A 369 -15.30 10.77 -22.41
CA ARG A 369 -14.61 11.89 -21.75
C ARG A 369 -13.53 11.33 -20.83
N GLY A 370 -12.39 12.02 -20.76
CA GLY A 370 -11.25 11.65 -19.92
C GLY A 370 -10.15 10.90 -20.68
N SER A 371 -9.14 10.43 -19.95
CA SER A 371 -7.99 9.69 -20.49
C SER A 371 -7.66 8.49 -19.62
N VAL A 372 -7.08 7.45 -20.22
CA VAL A 372 -6.49 6.33 -19.48
C VAL A 372 -5.22 6.82 -18.77
N ILE A 373 -5.13 6.60 -17.46
CA ILE A 373 -3.95 6.85 -16.61
C ILE A 373 -3.05 5.62 -16.61
N GLY A 374 -3.63 4.45 -16.33
CA GLY A 374 -2.89 3.23 -16.06
C GLY A 374 -3.61 2.00 -16.57
N VAL A 375 -2.84 0.98 -16.95
CA VAL A 375 -3.35 -0.34 -17.31
C VAL A 375 -2.44 -1.39 -16.66
N GLU A 376 -3.05 -2.38 -16.03
CA GLU A 376 -2.36 -3.55 -15.50
C GLU A 376 -3.08 -4.83 -15.96
N ILE A 377 -2.32 -5.91 -16.07
CA ILE A 377 -2.84 -7.22 -16.46
C ILE A 377 -2.32 -8.23 -15.45
N ASP A 378 -3.23 -9.03 -14.91
CA ASP A 378 -2.91 -10.24 -14.14
C ASP A 378 -3.72 -11.40 -14.70
N ASN A 379 -3.08 -12.16 -15.60
CA ASN A 379 -3.67 -13.20 -16.43
C ASN A 379 -4.90 -12.75 -17.23
N LYS A 380 -6.10 -13.14 -16.79
CA LYS A 380 -7.39 -12.79 -17.41
C LYS A 380 -8.07 -11.59 -16.72
N THR A 381 -7.41 -11.00 -15.72
CA THR A 381 -7.88 -9.81 -15.03
C THR A 381 -7.17 -8.59 -15.58
N VAL A 382 -7.94 -7.57 -15.96
CA VAL A 382 -7.40 -6.30 -16.42
C VAL A 382 -7.88 -5.19 -15.52
N PHE A 383 -6.96 -4.32 -15.14
CA PHE A 383 -7.26 -3.09 -14.43
C PHE A 383 -7.00 -1.91 -15.37
N THR A 384 -7.94 -0.98 -15.42
CA THR A 384 -7.79 0.26 -16.18
C THR A 384 -8.20 1.43 -15.32
N GLU A 385 -7.25 2.32 -15.08
CA GLU A 385 -7.46 3.58 -14.38
C GLU A 385 -7.67 4.70 -15.38
N TYR A 386 -8.68 5.52 -15.13
CA TYR A 386 -9.00 6.70 -15.92
C TYR A 386 -8.89 7.97 -15.08
N SER A 387 -8.69 9.10 -15.77
CA SER A 387 -8.72 10.43 -15.16
C SER A 387 -10.00 10.67 -14.36
N LYS A 388 -9.92 11.55 -13.35
CA LYS A 388 -11.08 11.95 -12.57
C LYS A 388 -12.21 12.45 -13.49
N ASP A 389 -13.45 12.10 -13.16
CA ASP A 389 -14.67 12.50 -13.89
C ASP A 389 -14.79 11.97 -15.33
N SER A 390 -14.11 10.85 -15.63
CA SER A 390 -14.21 10.19 -16.94
C SER A 390 -15.58 9.54 -17.15
N ILE A 391 -16.05 9.52 -18.40
CA ILE A 391 -17.28 8.83 -18.83
C ILE A 391 -16.88 7.71 -19.77
N ILE A 392 -17.17 6.47 -19.37
CA ILE A 392 -16.66 5.27 -20.04
C ILE A 392 -17.81 4.45 -20.61
N GLU A 393 -17.72 4.11 -21.89
CA GLU A 393 -18.62 3.18 -22.55
C GLU A 393 -18.14 1.73 -22.32
N THR A 394 -18.60 1.12 -21.24
CA THR A 394 -18.14 -0.21 -20.78
C THR A 394 -18.32 -1.32 -21.80
N ALA A 395 -19.26 -1.20 -22.74
CA ALA A 395 -19.41 -2.12 -23.87
C ALA A 395 -18.17 -2.11 -24.79
N LYS A 396 -17.70 -0.91 -25.18
CA LYS A 396 -16.51 -0.75 -26.04
C LYS A 396 -15.22 -1.20 -25.36
N VAL A 397 -15.15 -1.02 -24.03
CA VAL A 397 -14.03 -1.53 -23.23
C VAL A 397 -13.89 -3.03 -23.43
N LEU A 398 -14.98 -3.79 -23.57
CA LEU A 398 -14.96 -5.26 -23.67
C LEU A 398 -15.02 -5.81 -25.11
N GLU A 399 -15.37 -4.97 -26.08
CA GLU A 399 -15.46 -5.29 -27.51
C GLU A 399 -14.14 -5.04 -28.26
N GLY A 400 -13.28 -4.14 -27.76
CA GLY A 400 -12.04 -3.72 -28.43
C GLY A 400 -10.82 -4.64 -28.28
N ILE A 401 -10.98 -5.82 -27.69
CA ILE A 401 -9.87 -6.72 -27.34
C ILE A 401 -9.92 -8.00 -28.17
N ASP A 402 -8.73 -8.50 -28.52
CA ASP A 402 -8.55 -9.78 -29.18
C ASP A 402 -9.41 -10.86 -28.49
N PRO A 403 -10.37 -11.49 -29.20
CA PRO A 403 -11.22 -12.53 -28.63
C PRO A 403 -10.43 -13.72 -28.07
N ASN A 404 -9.15 -13.88 -28.44
CA ASN A 404 -8.25 -14.90 -27.91
C ASN A 404 -7.72 -14.60 -26.49
N ILE A 405 -7.83 -13.36 -25.99
CA ILE A 405 -7.32 -12.99 -24.66
C ILE A 405 -8.25 -13.50 -23.53
N GLY A 406 -9.50 -13.87 -23.85
CA GLY A 406 -10.39 -14.54 -22.91
C GLY A 406 -10.53 -13.79 -21.59
N LEU A 407 -11.04 -12.55 -21.63
CA LEU A 407 -11.30 -11.72 -20.46
C LEU A 407 -12.10 -12.48 -19.38
N GLY A 408 -11.54 -12.52 -18.17
CA GLY A 408 -12.23 -13.00 -16.98
C GLY A 408 -12.89 -11.86 -16.22
N SER A 409 -12.10 -10.86 -15.84
CA SER A 409 -12.56 -9.71 -15.06
C SER A 409 -11.92 -8.41 -15.53
N HIS A 410 -12.70 -7.34 -15.64
CA HIS A 410 -12.22 -6.00 -15.94
C HIS A 410 -12.60 -5.06 -14.81
N ILE A 411 -11.59 -4.49 -14.16
CA ILE A 411 -11.74 -3.46 -13.14
C ILE A 411 -11.50 -2.10 -13.75
N ILE A 412 -12.49 -1.21 -13.63
CA ILE A 412 -12.42 0.17 -14.09
C ILE A 412 -12.37 1.08 -12.87
N LYS A 413 -11.36 1.93 -12.80
CA LYS A 413 -11.21 2.97 -11.77
C LYS A 413 -11.41 4.35 -12.35
N VAL A 414 -12.28 5.14 -11.74
CA VAL A 414 -12.51 6.55 -12.09
C VAL A 414 -12.56 7.36 -10.80
N GLY A 415 -11.55 8.21 -10.59
CA GLY A 415 -11.43 8.96 -9.32
C GLY A 415 -11.35 8.01 -8.13
N GLY A 416 -12.23 8.19 -7.14
CA GLY A 416 -12.30 7.34 -5.95
C GLY A 416 -13.21 6.11 -6.07
N GLY A 417 -13.84 5.89 -7.23
CA GLY A 417 -14.75 4.77 -7.46
C GLY A 417 -14.13 3.69 -8.34
N GLU A 418 -14.43 2.42 -8.03
CA GLU A 418 -14.03 1.26 -8.83
C GLU A 418 -15.21 0.36 -9.11
N VAL A 419 -15.26 -0.25 -10.29
CA VAL A 419 -16.28 -1.21 -10.68
C VAL A 419 -15.65 -2.42 -11.36
N GLU A 420 -16.07 -3.61 -10.94
CA GLU A 420 -15.66 -4.87 -11.56
C GLU A 420 -16.76 -5.36 -12.50
N ILE A 421 -16.36 -5.65 -13.74
CA ILE A 421 -17.22 -6.15 -14.79
C ILE A 421 -16.66 -7.46 -15.32
N ARG A 422 -17.48 -8.51 -15.28
CA ARG A 422 -17.15 -9.82 -15.86
C ARG A 422 -17.91 -10.06 -17.14
N LYS A 423 -17.25 -10.71 -18.09
CA LYS A 423 -17.90 -11.20 -19.31
C LYS A 423 -18.48 -12.58 -19.04
N GLU A 424 -19.79 -12.71 -19.18
CA GLU A 424 -20.51 -13.99 -19.06
C GLU A 424 -20.73 -14.60 -20.46
N GLU A 425 -21.36 -15.78 -20.55
CA GLU A 425 -21.70 -16.39 -21.84
C GLU A 425 -22.43 -15.40 -22.78
N GLY A 426 -21.89 -15.26 -23.99
CA GLY A 426 -22.33 -14.32 -25.01
C GLY A 426 -21.71 -12.92 -24.84
N ASP A 427 -22.51 -11.88 -25.11
CA ASP A 427 -22.13 -10.48 -24.96
C ASP A 427 -22.64 -9.88 -23.63
N ARG A 428 -22.90 -10.74 -22.63
CA ARG A 428 -23.45 -10.33 -21.34
C ARG A 428 -22.34 -9.77 -20.43
N ARG A 429 -22.61 -8.61 -19.85
CA ARG A 429 -21.73 -7.88 -18.93
C ARG A 429 -22.32 -7.95 -17.54
N ASN A 430 -21.58 -8.54 -16.61
CA ASN A 430 -22.02 -8.70 -15.23
C ASN A 430 -21.21 -7.77 -14.33
N TYR A 431 -21.87 -6.78 -13.73
CA TYR A 431 -21.26 -5.89 -12.74
C TYR A 431 -21.29 -6.60 -11.39
N THR A 432 -20.12 -7.05 -10.92
CA THR A 432 -20.03 -8.00 -9.81
C THR A 432 -19.62 -7.39 -8.48
N ASP A 433 -18.95 -6.24 -8.51
CA ASP A 433 -18.52 -5.51 -7.32
C ASP A 433 -18.26 -4.02 -7.63
N VAL A 434 -18.36 -3.19 -6.60
CA VAL A 434 -18.12 -1.74 -6.63
C VAL A 434 -17.41 -1.33 -5.34
N LEU A 435 -16.42 -0.46 -5.43
CA LEU A 435 -15.89 0.32 -4.32
C LEU A 435 -16.28 1.79 -4.46
N GLY A 436 -16.71 2.40 -3.35
CA GLY A 436 -17.27 3.74 -3.35
C GLY A 436 -18.68 3.74 -3.97
N GLY A 437 -18.93 4.74 -4.82
CA GLY A 437 -20.17 4.87 -5.58
C GLY A 437 -19.86 5.13 -7.05
N PHE A 438 -20.65 4.52 -7.93
CA PHE A 438 -20.50 4.62 -9.37
C PHE A 438 -21.86 4.83 -10.03
N GLU A 439 -21.92 5.74 -11.00
CA GLU A 439 -23.14 5.98 -11.78
C GLU A 439 -23.06 5.21 -13.10
N ILE A 440 -24.10 4.45 -13.41
CA ILE A 440 -24.23 3.69 -14.64
C ILE A 440 -25.44 4.26 -15.40
N THR A 441 -25.19 4.76 -16.61
CA THR A 441 -26.24 5.28 -17.47
C THR A 441 -26.65 4.22 -18.49
N PHE A 442 -27.92 3.83 -18.48
CA PHE A 442 -28.50 2.91 -19.45
C PHE A 442 -29.29 3.68 -20.51
N PRO A 443 -28.98 3.53 -21.81
CA PRO A 443 -29.78 4.12 -22.87
C PRO A 443 -31.15 3.44 -22.96
N THR A 444 -32.22 4.23 -23.09
CA THR A 444 -33.62 3.77 -23.17
C THR A 444 -34.40 4.54 -24.24
N SER A 445 -35.64 4.14 -24.54
CA SER A 445 -36.50 4.79 -25.53
C SER A 445 -36.90 6.24 -25.18
N ILE A 446 -36.72 6.67 -23.94
CA ILE A 446 -37.08 8.02 -23.47
C ILE A 446 -35.92 8.81 -22.85
N GLY A 447 -34.68 8.34 -23.00
CA GLY A 447 -33.47 9.01 -22.50
C GLY A 447 -32.49 8.06 -21.82
N GLY A 448 -31.44 8.60 -21.19
CA GLY A 448 -30.52 7.81 -20.37
C GLY A 448 -31.03 7.68 -18.93
N LEU A 449 -31.31 6.46 -18.49
CA LEU A 449 -31.66 6.20 -17.09
C LEU A 449 -30.37 6.03 -16.27
N VAL A 450 -30.17 6.90 -15.29
CA VAL A 450 -29.01 6.82 -14.39
C VAL A 450 -29.34 5.94 -13.18
N ILE A 451 -28.50 4.94 -12.96
CA ILE A 451 -28.55 4.05 -11.82
C ILE A 451 -27.25 4.19 -11.04
N THR A 452 -27.36 4.59 -9.79
CA THR A 452 -26.24 4.70 -8.86
C THR A 452 -26.08 3.37 -8.14
N VAL A 453 -24.90 2.76 -8.26
CA VAL A 453 -24.50 1.57 -7.51
C VAL A 453 -23.43 1.95 -6.50
N TYR A 454 -23.57 1.50 -5.26
CA TYR A 454 -22.61 1.84 -4.22
C TYR A 454 -22.48 0.76 -3.17
N HIS A 455 -21.31 0.72 -2.56
CA HIS A 455 -21.01 -0.21 -1.49
C HIS A 455 -21.80 0.12 -0.21
N ASP A 456 -22.43 -0.90 0.40
CA ASP A 456 -23.05 -0.77 1.72
C ASP A 456 -22.00 -0.89 2.84
N VAL A 457 -21.72 0.24 3.50
CA VAL A 457 -20.77 0.30 4.62
C VAL A 457 -21.21 -0.58 5.81
N LYS A 458 -22.51 -0.90 5.94
CA LYS A 458 -23.06 -1.72 7.03
C LYS A 458 -23.22 -3.19 6.67
N ASN A 459 -23.40 -3.52 5.39
CA ASN A 459 -23.58 -4.89 4.91
C ASN A 459 -22.62 -5.19 3.77
N TYR A 460 -21.42 -5.64 4.12
CA TYR A 460 -20.32 -5.77 3.17
C TYR A 460 -20.59 -6.73 2.02
N ASP A 461 -21.46 -7.71 2.22
CA ASP A 461 -21.80 -8.72 1.22
C ASP A 461 -22.87 -8.24 0.22
N GLN A 462 -23.31 -6.97 0.29
CA GLN A 462 -24.32 -6.39 -0.59
C GLN A 462 -23.84 -5.09 -1.26
N ILE A 463 -24.24 -4.93 -2.51
CA ILE A 463 -24.15 -3.67 -3.26
C ILE A 463 -25.55 -3.07 -3.32
N GLN A 464 -25.67 -1.78 -3.01
CA GLN A 464 -26.93 -1.05 -3.06
C GLN A 464 -27.12 -0.46 -4.46
N VAL A 465 -28.38 -0.43 -4.89
CA VAL A 465 -28.81 0.07 -6.20
C VAL A 465 -29.86 1.15 -5.97
N LYS A 466 -29.62 2.34 -6.51
CA LYS A 466 -30.54 3.47 -6.44
C LYS A 466 -30.79 4.03 -7.83
N VAL A 467 -32.07 4.19 -8.17
CA VAL A 467 -32.49 4.87 -9.40
C VAL A 467 -32.82 6.32 -9.06
N GLU A 468 -32.18 7.26 -9.75
CA GLU A 468 -32.37 8.69 -9.46
C GLU A 468 -33.73 9.20 -10.02
N ASP A 469 -34.12 8.76 -11.23
CA ASP A 469 -35.39 9.14 -11.87
C ASP A 469 -36.41 7.99 -11.82
N THR A 470 -37.13 7.90 -10.70
CA THR A 470 -38.17 6.88 -10.48
C THR A 470 -39.42 7.07 -11.35
N GLU A 471 -39.68 8.30 -11.83
CA GLU A 471 -40.79 8.58 -12.74
C GLU A 471 -40.49 8.03 -14.15
N MET A 472 -39.26 8.24 -14.63
CA MET A 472 -38.77 7.65 -15.87
C MET A 472 -38.81 6.12 -15.82
N LEU A 473 -38.35 5.52 -14.71
CA LEU A 473 -38.43 4.08 -14.49
C LEU A 473 -39.88 3.56 -14.61
N SER A 474 -40.83 4.23 -13.95
CA SER A 474 -42.24 3.85 -14.01
C SER A 474 -42.81 3.91 -15.43
N LYS A 475 -42.42 4.92 -16.22
CA LYS A 475 -42.81 5.05 -17.63
C LYS A 475 -42.22 3.95 -18.51
N LEU A 476 -40.97 3.56 -18.27
CA LEU A 476 -40.30 2.45 -18.97
C LEU A 476 -40.97 1.11 -18.65
N GLN A 477 -41.28 0.86 -17.38
CA GLN A 477 -42.00 -0.35 -16.93
C GLN A 477 -43.40 -0.43 -17.55
N ALA A 478 -44.14 0.69 -17.60
CA ALA A 478 -45.45 0.73 -18.26
C ALA A 478 -45.40 0.42 -19.77
N LYS A 479 -44.25 0.66 -20.42
CA LYS A 479 -44.00 0.28 -21.82
C LYS A 479 -43.48 -1.15 -22.00
N GLY A 480 -43.15 -1.85 -20.90
CA GLY A 480 -42.52 -3.17 -20.94
C GLY A 480 -41.10 -3.14 -21.50
N GLU A 481 -40.39 -2.02 -21.37
CA GLU A 481 -39.01 -1.89 -21.85
C GLU A 481 -38.02 -2.53 -20.87
N GLU A 482 -37.14 -3.39 -21.38
CA GLU A 482 -36.07 -4.03 -20.61
C GLU A 482 -34.86 -3.09 -20.50
N ILE A 483 -34.49 -2.74 -19.26
CA ILE A 483 -33.40 -1.83 -18.93
C ILE A 483 -32.09 -2.60 -18.91
N GLY A 484 -31.07 -2.06 -19.60
CA GLY A 484 -29.75 -2.66 -19.58
C GLY A 484 -29.71 -4.05 -20.20
N LYS A 485 -30.38 -4.23 -21.35
CA LYS A 485 -30.30 -5.47 -22.14
C LYS A 485 -28.84 -5.91 -22.31
N ASN A 486 -28.55 -7.16 -21.96
CA ASN A 486 -27.20 -7.76 -21.88
C ASN A 486 -26.32 -7.27 -20.71
N CYS A 487 -26.90 -6.64 -19.70
CA CYS A 487 -26.22 -6.30 -18.45
C CYS A 487 -26.86 -7.06 -17.28
N LEU A 488 -26.04 -7.46 -16.32
CA LEU A 488 -26.45 -8.10 -15.08
C LEU A 488 -25.79 -7.39 -13.90
N PHE A 489 -26.47 -7.38 -12.76
CA PHE A 489 -25.94 -6.94 -11.48
C PHE A 489 -25.83 -8.14 -10.54
N GLY A 490 -24.60 -8.57 -10.24
CA GLY A 490 -24.34 -9.78 -9.44
C GLY A 490 -25.03 -11.04 -9.97
N GLY A 491 -25.16 -11.15 -11.30
CA GLY A 491 -25.88 -12.24 -11.98
C GLY A 491 -27.40 -12.05 -12.10
N MET A 492 -27.98 -11.00 -11.53
CA MET A 492 -29.41 -10.67 -11.64
C MET A 492 -29.69 -9.74 -12.80
N LYS A 493 -30.94 -9.74 -13.30
CA LYS A 493 -31.41 -8.68 -14.21
C LYS A 493 -31.40 -7.33 -13.50
N ILE A 494 -31.20 -6.25 -14.25
CA ILE A 494 -31.12 -4.90 -13.70
C ILE A 494 -32.41 -4.52 -12.98
N GLU A 495 -33.58 -4.87 -13.54
CA GLU A 495 -34.88 -4.57 -12.94
C GLU A 495 -35.07 -5.28 -11.59
N GLU A 496 -34.64 -6.53 -11.50
CA GLU A 496 -34.72 -7.31 -10.26
C GLU A 496 -33.83 -6.72 -9.16
N ALA A 497 -32.60 -6.31 -9.51
CA ALA A 497 -31.70 -5.65 -8.56
C ALA A 497 -32.24 -4.29 -8.11
N VAL A 498 -32.88 -3.53 -9.02
CA VAL A 498 -33.54 -2.26 -8.71
C VAL A 498 -34.73 -2.47 -7.76
N GLU A 499 -35.59 -3.45 -8.01
CA GLU A 499 -36.75 -3.78 -7.16
C GLU A 499 -36.32 -4.19 -5.75
N ARG A 500 -35.20 -4.92 -5.63
CA ARG A 500 -34.62 -5.32 -4.34
C ARG A 500 -33.83 -4.20 -3.66
N GLY A 501 -33.51 -3.12 -4.38
CA GLY A 501 -32.64 -2.04 -3.92
C GLY A 501 -31.16 -2.43 -3.83
N GLY A 502 -30.76 -3.58 -4.37
CA GLY A 502 -29.40 -4.09 -4.24
C GLY A 502 -29.20 -5.51 -4.79
N PHE A 503 -27.96 -5.97 -4.77
CA PHE A 503 -27.57 -7.32 -5.16
C PHE A 503 -26.37 -7.85 -4.34
N PRO A 504 -26.20 -9.18 -4.20
CA PRO A 504 -25.06 -9.77 -3.55
C PRO A 504 -23.77 -9.47 -4.28
N ARG A 505 -22.78 -9.01 -3.53
CA ARG A 505 -21.42 -8.84 -3.99
C ARG A 505 -20.81 -10.20 -4.36
N SER A 506 -20.23 -10.30 -5.54
CA SER A 506 -19.63 -11.53 -6.09
C SER A 506 -18.27 -11.32 -6.77
N GLY A 507 -17.80 -10.08 -6.77
CA GLY A 507 -16.46 -9.69 -7.21
C GLY A 507 -15.42 -9.69 -6.10
N PHE A 508 -14.23 -9.17 -6.39
CA PHE A 508 -13.06 -9.19 -5.50
C PHE A 508 -12.46 -7.80 -5.24
N LEU A 509 -13.20 -6.71 -5.47
CA LEU A 509 -12.69 -5.38 -5.18
C LEU A 509 -12.56 -5.11 -3.68
N SER A 510 -13.19 -5.92 -2.84
CA SER A 510 -13.54 -5.51 -1.49
C SER A 510 -13.12 -6.56 -0.43
N GLU A 511 -12.39 -6.11 0.59
CA GLU A 511 -11.99 -6.86 1.77
C GLU A 511 -13.17 -7.21 2.68
N LYS A 512 -13.59 -8.48 2.69
CA LYS A 512 -14.39 -8.98 3.81
C LYS A 512 -13.54 -8.84 5.08
N LYS A 513 -13.84 -7.86 5.95
CA LYS A 513 -13.27 -7.81 7.30
C LYS A 513 -13.58 -9.17 7.94
N GLY A 514 -12.53 -9.96 8.16
CA GLY A 514 -12.65 -11.26 8.81
C GLY A 514 -13.35 -11.09 10.15
N SER A 515 -14.44 -11.84 10.30
CA SER A 515 -15.19 -12.05 11.54
C SER A 515 -14.37 -12.77 12.59
#